data_AF-A0A075IBH4-F1
#
_entry.id   AF-A0A075IBH4-F1
#
_cell.length_a   1.000
_cell.length_b   1.000
_cell.length_c   1.000
_cell.angle_alpha   90.00
_cell.angle_beta   90.00
_cell.angle_gamma   90.00
#
_symmetry.space_group_name_H-M   'P 1'
#
loop_
_entity.id
_entity.type
_entity.pdbx_description
1 polymer ?
#
loop_
_entity_poly.entity_id
_entity_poly.type
_entity_poly.pdbx_seq_one_letter_code
_entity_poly.pdbx_strand_id
1 'polypeptide(L)'
;MVYLSPVIQPLSVNVKFKVIILFLVMIGTFISPTFAQQFKEPNYKIRGGEVLGFEIDPDTKSLIISLDQRARGELTITLPRNLIDAKIGSEDTDFIILVDGAFKHEPMDEIITFSDRTVTIPLRGYNSTITIIGTQVFSQVTSTPTVIPQQQIEKKIEAELRSEIPKGEAKLLIFSDTKWSGALDSTSFDYIEIVGQNDRSIVFGCESSPLREGFFGAKIQKITKDGYLKIVAIQNQKIMAQGSTEAQFGEILIQEKCVSSSGTGGGGCLIATATFGSEIAPQVQFLRELRDNTVLQTESGSAFMTGFNQFYYSFSPVVADYERENPAFKEAVKITLTPLLTSLTLLQYVDINSESEMLGYGIGVILLNIGMYFVAPAVLIMVVRKRI
;
A
#
# COMPACT_ATOMS: atom_id res chain seq x y z
N MET A 1 -42.15 -32.92 28.99
CA MET A 1 -41.27 -31.73 29.03
C MET A 1 -39.85 -32.25 29.26
N VAL A 2 -39.08 -32.41 28.19
CA VAL A 2 -37.69 -32.92 28.23
C VAL A 2 -36.77 -31.72 28.12
N TYR A 3 -36.08 -31.38 29.20
CA TYR A 3 -35.00 -30.39 29.18
C TYR A 3 -33.73 -31.07 28.68
N LEU A 4 -33.30 -30.74 27.46
CA LEU A 4 -31.96 -31.03 26.95
C LEU A 4 -31.04 -29.86 27.33
N SER A 5 -30.16 -30.07 28.31
CA SER A 5 -29.03 -29.17 28.58
C SER A 5 -27.93 -29.40 27.54
N PRO A 6 -27.31 -28.36 26.95
CA PRO A 6 -26.15 -28.55 26.11
C PRO A 6 -24.91 -28.83 26.98
N VAL A 7 -24.35 -30.03 26.83
CA VAL A 7 -23.06 -30.43 27.39
C VAL A 7 -21.97 -29.71 26.60
N ILE A 8 -21.43 -28.62 27.14
CA ILE A 8 -20.19 -28.02 26.63
C ILE A 8 -19.03 -28.87 27.17
N GLN A 9 -18.49 -29.75 26.33
CA GLN A 9 -17.27 -30.47 26.66
C GLN A 9 -16.10 -29.47 26.77
N PRO A 10 -15.33 -29.49 27.86
CA PRO A 10 -14.15 -28.64 27.98
C PRO A 10 -13.08 -29.09 26.98
N LEU A 11 -12.62 -28.17 26.13
CA LEU A 11 -11.46 -28.40 25.26
C LEU A 11 -10.26 -28.85 26.11
N SER A 12 -9.62 -29.95 25.69
CA SER A 12 -8.50 -30.55 26.40
C SER A 12 -7.29 -29.61 26.46
N VAL A 13 -6.53 -29.71 27.55
CA VAL A 13 -5.42 -28.82 27.95
C VAL A 13 -4.34 -28.67 26.85
N ASN A 14 -4.19 -29.66 25.97
CA ASN A 14 -3.24 -29.63 24.86
C ASN A 14 -3.61 -28.65 23.73
N VAL A 15 -4.89 -28.26 23.58
CA VAL A 15 -5.31 -27.29 22.56
C VAL A 15 -5.15 -25.86 23.08
N LYS A 16 -5.41 -25.61 24.37
CA LYS A 16 -5.21 -24.30 25.00
C LYS A 16 -3.73 -23.88 25.06
N PHE A 17 -2.82 -24.84 25.29
CA PHE A 17 -1.38 -24.57 25.30
C PHE A 17 -0.82 -24.28 23.90
N LYS A 18 -1.37 -24.93 22.85
CA LYS A 18 -0.99 -24.66 21.46
C LYS A 18 -1.43 -23.29 20.97
N VAL A 19 -2.60 -22.79 21.39
CA VAL A 19 -3.08 -21.44 21.01
C VAL A 19 -2.28 -20.33 21.73
N ILE A 20 -1.89 -20.54 22.99
CA ILE A 20 -1.07 -19.58 23.75
C ILE A 20 0.40 -19.57 23.28
N ILE A 21 0.95 -20.73 22.91
CA ILE A 21 2.28 -20.79 22.28
C ILE A 21 2.26 -20.18 20.87
N LEU A 22 1.18 -20.35 20.09
CA LEU A 22 1.06 -19.69 18.79
C LEU A 22 1.02 -18.15 18.94
N PHE A 23 0.39 -17.65 20.01
CA PHE A 23 0.33 -16.21 20.30
C PHE A 23 1.65 -15.65 20.86
N LEU A 24 2.40 -16.43 21.67
CA LEU A 24 3.72 -16.04 22.18
C LEU A 24 4.85 -16.19 21.15
N VAL A 25 4.76 -17.16 20.24
CA VAL A 25 5.68 -17.30 19.10
C VAL A 25 5.48 -16.15 18.10
N MET A 26 4.24 -15.65 17.94
CA MET A 26 3.95 -14.45 17.14
C MET A 26 4.44 -13.15 17.76
N ILE A 27 4.72 -13.10 19.07
CA ILE A 27 5.32 -11.92 19.73
C ILE A 27 6.85 -12.05 19.79
N GLY A 28 7.38 -13.28 19.75
CA GLY A 28 8.82 -13.58 19.82
C GLY A 28 9.59 -13.53 18.48
N THR A 29 8.92 -13.36 17.33
CA THR A 29 9.58 -13.34 16.01
C THR A 29 9.63 -11.96 15.33
N PHE A 30 9.23 -10.88 16.01
CA PHE A 30 9.32 -9.52 15.44
C PHE A 30 10.50 -8.70 15.98
N ILE A 31 11.66 -9.34 16.07
CA ILE A 31 12.93 -8.62 16.02
C ILE A 31 13.71 -9.16 14.81
N SER A 32 13.20 -8.88 13.62
CA SER A 32 14.02 -8.88 12.42
C SER A 32 14.49 -7.44 12.22
N PRO A 33 15.80 -7.14 12.26
CA PRO A 33 16.28 -5.90 11.72
C PRO A 33 16.21 -6.04 10.21
N THR A 34 15.38 -5.26 9.50
CA THR A 34 15.63 -4.88 8.09
C THR A 34 14.60 -3.85 7.66
N PHE A 35 14.81 -2.60 8.09
CA PHE A 35 14.42 -1.46 7.27
C PHE A 35 15.55 -1.24 6.27
N ALA A 36 15.48 -1.96 5.15
CA ALA A 36 16.19 -1.71 3.91
C ALA A 36 15.56 -2.67 2.91
N GLN A 37 14.84 -2.17 1.90
CA GLN A 37 14.52 -2.99 0.74
C GLN A 37 15.83 -3.16 -0.06
N GLN A 38 16.68 -4.05 0.44
CA GLN A 38 17.97 -4.39 -0.11
C GLN A 38 17.76 -4.91 -1.54
N PHE A 39 18.55 -4.41 -2.49
CA PHE A 39 18.57 -4.90 -3.87
C PHE A 39 18.60 -6.44 -3.85
N LYS A 40 17.58 -7.05 -4.46
CA LYS A 40 17.48 -8.51 -4.57
C LYS A 40 18.16 -8.91 -5.87
N GLU A 41 19.20 -9.73 -5.76
CA GLU A 41 19.96 -10.21 -6.91
C GLU A 41 19.05 -10.91 -7.95
N PRO A 42 19.25 -10.67 -9.26
CA PRO A 42 18.47 -11.32 -10.31
C PRO A 42 18.71 -12.83 -10.38
N ASN A 43 17.75 -13.58 -10.92
CA ASN A 43 17.96 -15.00 -11.21
C ASN A 43 18.84 -15.14 -12.45
N TYR A 44 19.90 -15.95 -12.39
CA TYR A 44 20.81 -16.17 -13.51
C TYR A 44 21.32 -17.60 -13.58
N LYS A 45 21.79 -17.98 -14.77
CA LYS A 45 22.54 -19.20 -15.06
C LYS A 45 23.76 -18.84 -15.88
N ILE A 46 24.93 -19.28 -15.44
CA ILE A 46 26.19 -19.03 -16.15
C ILE A 46 26.89 -20.35 -16.49
N ARG A 47 27.50 -20.41 -17.67
CA ARG A 47 28.41 -21.45 -18.11
C ARG A 47 29.76 -20.81 -18.49
N GLY A 48 30.86 -21.44 -18.08
CA GLY A 48 32.21 -20.95 -18.38
C GLY A 48 32.78 -19.93 -17.39
N GLY A 49 32.11 -19.65 -16.27
CA GLY A 49 32.58 -18.72 -15.24
C GLY A 49 31.65 -18.65 -14.04
N GLU A 50 31.93 -17.70 -13.15
CA GLU A 50 31.12 -17.36 -11.97
C GLU A 50 30.78 -15.86 -11.98
N VAL A 51 29.61 -15.50 -11.43
CA VAL A 51 29.24 -14.09 -11.19
C VAL A 51 29.74 -13.69 -9.81
N LEU A 52 30.52 -12.62 -9.73
CA LEU A 52 31.10 -12.10 -8.50
C LEU A 52 30.17 -11.12 -7.78
N GLY A 53 29.31 -10.42 -8.52
CA GLY A 53 28.35 -9.48 -7.94
C GLY A 53 27.60 -8.65 -8.98
N PHE A 54 26.64 -7.90 -8.49
CA PHE A 54 25.79 -7.00 -9.25
C PHE A 54 25.82 -5.60 -8.63
N GLU A 55 25.93 -4.58 -9.47
CA GLU A 55 25.90 -3.18 -9.08
C GLU A 55 24.93 -2.42 -9.99
N ILE A 56 24.08 -1.58 -9.41
CA ILE A 56 23.20 -0.71 -10.19
C ILE A 56 23.80 0.69 -10.23
N ASP A 57 23.87 1.25 -11.42
CA ASP A 57 24.16 2.65 -11.65
C ASP A 57 22.89 3.36 -12.15
N PRO A 58 22.20 4.14 -11.28
CA PRO A 58 21.00 4.87 -11.64
C PRO A 58 21.25 6.05 -12.58
N ASP A 59 22.47 6.61 -12.58
CA ASP A 59 22.83 7.76 -13.41
C ASP A 59 22.96 7.35 -14.88
N THR A 60 23.60 6.19 -15.11
CA THR A 60 23.72 5.60 -16.45
C THR A 60 22.57 4.65 -16.80
N LYS A 61 21.64 4.42 -15.87
CA LYS A 61 20.50 3.49 -16.00
C LYS A 61 20.95 2.07 -16.36
N SER A 62 22.00 1.62 -15.69
CA SER A 62 22.66 0.37 -16.02
C SER A 62 22.80 -0.59 -14.86
N LEU A 63 22.85 -1.88 -15.18
CA LEU A 63 23.20 -2.97 -14.28
C LEU A 63 24.58 -3.49 -14.69
N ILE A 64 25.54 -3.39 -13.78
CA ILE A 64 26.91 -3.85 -13.93
C ILE A 64 27.02 -5.22 -13.27
N ILE A 65 27.52 -6.20 -14.01
CA ILE A 65 27.70 -7.59 -13.59
C ILE A 65 29.20 -7.87 -13.60
N SER A 66 29.77 -8.13 -12.43
CA SER A 66 31.18 -8.51 -12.28
C SER A 66 31.32 -10.03 -12.44
N LEU A 67 32.31 -10.49 -13.21
CA LEU A 67 32.49 -11.89 -13.57
C LEU A 67 33.91 -12.40 -13.28
N ASP A 68 34.02 -13.67 -12.92
CA ASP A 68 35.26 -14.46 -13.00
C ASP A 68 35.09 -15.53 -14.08
N GLN A 69 35.41 -15.17 -15.33
CA GLN A 69 35.26 -16.08 -16.46
C GLN A 69 36.51 -16.95 -16.64
N ARG A 70 36.32 -18.28 -16.66
CA ARG A 70 37.40 -19.28 -16.73
C ARG A 70 37.43 -20.04 -18.07
N ALA A 71 36.33 -20.06 -18.80
CA ALA A 71 36.18 -20.73 -20.09
C ALA A 71 35.06 -20.09 -20.93
N ARG A 72 34.93 -20.47 -22.20
CA ARG A 72 33.82 -20.03 -23.05
C ARG A 72 32.48 -20.59 -22.54
N GLY A 73 31.42 -19.82 -22.71
CA GLY A 73 30.06 -20.24 -22.37
C GLY A 73 29.04 -19.12 -22.57
N GLU A 74 28.06 -19.03 -21.68
CA GLU A 74 26.94 -18.09 -21.79
C GLU A 74 26.41 -17.70 -20.41
N LEU A 75 25.89 -16.48 -20.30
CA LEU A 75 25.14 -15.99 -19.16
C LEU A 75 23.68 -15.78 -19.59
N THR A 76 22.75 -16.52 -19.00
CA THR A 76 21.32 -16.26 -19.10
C THR A 76 20.85 -15.61 -17.82
N ILE A 77 20.30 -14.40 -17.90
CA ILE A 77 19.83 -13.62 -16.75
C ILE A 77 18.38 -13.22 -16.95
N THR A 78 17.56 -13.41 -15.91
CA THR A 78 16.17 -12.97 -15.87
C THR A 78 16.07 -11.72 -15.02
N LEU A 79 15.74 -10.61 -15.67
CA LEU A 79 15.69 -9.26 -15.13
C LEU A 79 14.22 -8.85 -14.92
N PRO A 80 13.79 -8.58 -13.68
CA PRO A 80 12.49 -7.97 -13.43
C PRO A 80 12.38 -6.58 -14.05
N ARG A 81 11.26 -6.25 -14.69
CA ARG A 81 11.08 -4.93 -15.33
C ARG A 81 11.02 -3.76 -14.34
N ASN A 82 10.70 -4.04 -13.09
CA ASN A 82 10.81 -3.06 -12.00
C ASN A 82 12.27 -2.85 -11.53
N LEU A 83 13.19 -3.74 -11.94
CA LEU A 83 14.61 -3.64 -11.67
C LEU A 83 15.35 -2.90 -12.79
N ILE A 84 15.12 -3.27 -14.04
CA ILE A 84 15.70 -2.62 -15.21
C ILE A 84 14.81 -2.89 -16.42
N ASP A 85 14.54 -1.88 -17.25
CA ASP A 85 13.73 -2.03 -18.46
C ASP A 85 14.23 -1.10 -19.57
N ALA A 86 13.93 -1.45 -20.81
CA ALA A 86 14.27 -0.66 -22.00
C ALA A 86 13.04 -0.51 -22.89
N LYS A 87 12.49 0.70 -22.92
CA LYS A 87 11.27 1.08 -23.64
C LYS A 87 11.37 2.48 -24.23
N ILE A 88 10.77 2.65 -25.40
CA ILE A 88 10.46 3.96 -25.97
C ILE A 88 8.94 4.08 -26.04
N GLY A 89 8.36 4.95 -25.20
CA GLY A 89 6.91 4.98 -24.99
C GLY A 89 6.42 3.68 -24.36
N SER A 90 5.54 2.96 -25.06
CA SER A 90 5.02 1.64 -24.64
C SER A 90 5.66 0.46 -25.37
N GLU A 91 6.54 0.72 -26.34
CA GLU A 91 7.20 -0.33 -27.12
C GLU A 91 8.50 -0.76 -26.44
N ASP A 92 8.67 -2.08 -26.31
CA ASP A 92 9.91 -2.66 -25.82
C ASP A 92 11.01 -2.43 -26.85
N THR A 93 12.14 -1.90 -26.38
CA THR A 93 13.36 -1.76 -27.15
C THR A 93 14.44 -2.64 -26.58
N ASP A 94 15.44 -2.97 -27.39
CA ASP A 94 16.55 -3.81 -26.97
C ASP A 94 17.37 -3.14 -25.85
N PHE A 95 17.90 -3.94 -24.93
CA PHE A 95 18.93 -3.48 -24.02
C PHE A 95 20.23 -3.20 -24.79
N ILE A 96 20.96 -2.17 -24.35
CA ILE A 96 22.32 -1.95 -24.81
C ILE A 96 23.24 -2.75 -23.89
N ILE A 97 23.98 -3.70 -24.45
CA ILE A 97 24.85 -4.60 -23.68
C ILE A 97 26.31 -4.35 -24.06
N LEU A 98 27.11 -4.03 -23.05
CA LEU A 98 28.55 -3.86 -23.15
C LEU A 98 29.24 -5.04 -22.47
N VAL A 99 30.32 -5.53 -23.08
CA VAL A 99 31.19 -6.56 -22.50
C VAL A 99 32.59 -5.96 -22.41
N ASP A 100 33.11 -5.81 -21.19
CA ASP A 100 34.34 -5.06 -20.90
C ASP A 100 34.37 -3.65 -21.51
N GLY A 101 33.23 -2.96 -21.49
CA GLY A 101 33.07 -1.61 -22.06
C GLY A 101 33.01 -1.55 -23.59
N ALA A 102 33.14 -2.67 -24.30
CA ALA A 102 32.95 -2.74 -25.74
C ALA A 102 31.50 -3.08 -26.10
N PHE A 103 30.92 -2.33 -27.05
CA PHE A 103 29.60 -2.63 -27.60
C PHE A 103 29.58 -3.98 -28.28
N LYS A 104 28.60 -4.81 -27.92
CA LYS A 104 28.27 -6.01 -28.69
C LYS A 104 27.14 -5.69 -29.67
N HIS A 105 27.45 -5.80 -30.97
CA HIS A 105 26.48 -5.68 -32.07
C HIS A 105 25.84 -7.02 -32.46
N GLU A 106 26.08 -8.11 -31.71
CA GLU A 106 25.46 -9.40 -32.01
C GLU A 106 24.01 -9.42 -31.51
N PRO A 107 23.04 -9.89 -32.32
CA PRO A 107 21.67 -10.08 -31.87
C PRO A 107 21.66 -11.04 -30.67
N MET A 108 21.07 -10.60 -29.58
CA MET A 108 20.95 -11.40 -28.36
C MET A 108 19.55 -12.00 -28.32
N ASP A 109 19.47 -13.25 -27.86
CA ASP A 109 18.18 -13.87 -27.64
C ASP A 109 17.55 -13.24 -26.40
N GLU A 110 16.39 -12.62 -26.61
CA GLU A 110 15.62 -11.99 -25.56
C GLU A 110 14.21 -12.56 -25.51
N ILE A 111 13.80 -12.95 -24.31
CA ILE A 111 12.44 -13.38 -24.01
C ILE A 111 11.78 -12.29 -23.17
N ILE A 112 10.75 -11.69 -23.73
CA ILE A 112 10.04 -10.56 -23.15
C ILE A 112 8.69 -11.04 -22.61
N THR A 113 8.42 -10.77 -21.34
CA THR A 113 7.12 -11.06 -20.70
C THR A 113 6.53 -9.78 -20.10
N PHE A 114 5.35 -9.86 -19.49
CA PHE A 114 4.74 -8.72 -18.81
C PHE A 114 5.53 -8.27 -17.57
N SER A 115 6.20 -9.18 -16.85
CA SER A 115 6.89 -8.89 -15.59
C SER A 115 8.42 -8.86 -15.71
N ASP A 116 8.99 -9.63 -16.62
CA ASP A 116 10.43 -9.91 -16.69
C ASP A 116 10.95 -9.90 -18.12
N ARG A 117 12.25 -9.65 -18.26
CA ARG A 117 13.03 -9.78 -19.50
C ARG A 117 14.19 -10.74 -19.27
N THR A 118 14.27 -11.79 -20.07
CA THR A 118 15.38 -12.76 -19.98
C THR A 118 16.31 -12.56 -21.16
N VAL A 119 17.58 -12.31 -20.87
CA VAL A 119 18.62 -12.04 -21.87
C VAL A 119 19.69 -13.13 -21.80
N THR A 120 20.10 -13.66 -22.95
CA THR A 120 21.22 -14.62 -23.05
C THR A 120 22.42 -14.00 -23.73
N ILE A 121 23.54 -13.94 -23.00
CA ILE A 121 24.77 -13.24 -23.39
C ILE A 121 25.90 -14.26 -23.60
N PRO A 122 26.41 -14.46 -24.83
CA PRO A 122 27.51 -15.39 -25.09
C PRO A 122 28.85 -14.83 -24.60
N LEU A 123 29.56 -15.63 -23.79
CA LEU A 123 30.86 -15.32 -23.21
C LEU A 123 31.98 -16.01 -24.01
N ARG A 124 32.78 -15.23 -24.76
CA ARG A 124 33.78 -15.76 -25.71
C ARG A 124 35.25 -15.50 -25.35
N GLY A 125 35.53 -14.68 -24.33
CA GLY A 125 36.87 -14.25 -23.89
C GLY A 125 37.10 -14.42 -22.38
N TYR A 126 38.05 -13.68 -21.81
CA TYR A 126 38.22 -13.53 -20.36
C TYR A 126 37.47 -12.28 -19.90
N ASN A 127 36.14 -12.29 -20.05
CA ASN A 127 35.36 -11.10 -19.77
C ASN A 127 35.29 -10.86 -18.27
N SER A 128 35.54 -9.62 -17.86
CA SER A 128 35.57 -9.20 -16.46
C SER A 128 34.26 -8.53 -16.04
N THR A 129 33.62 -7.82 -16.97
CA THR A 129 32.40 -7.05 -16.68
C THR A 129 31.40 -7.13 -17.83
N ILE A 130 30.12 -7.17 -17.49
CA ILE A 130 29.00 -6.98 -18.41
C ILE A 130 28.16 -5.82 -17.90
N THR A 131 27.87 -4.85 -18.76
CA THR A 131 26.97 -3.74 -18.43
C THR A 131 25.73 -3.83 -19.29
N ILE A 132 24.56 -3.93 -18.65
CA ILE A 132 23.25 -3.90 -19.32
C ILE A 132 22.65 -2.53 -19.08
N ILE A 133 22.43 -1.76 -20.14
CA ILE A 133 21.90 -0.40 -20.09
C ILE A 133 20.47 -0.40 -20.61
N GLY A 134 19.55 0.14 -19.81
CA GLY A 134 18.14 0.30 -20.15
C GLY A 134 17.70 1.75 -20.31
N THR A 135 16.40 1.98 -20.40
CA THR A 135 15.79 3.32 -20.31
C THR A 135 15.38 3.69 -18.89
N GLN A 136 15.33 2.71 -17.98
CA GLN A 136 15.12 2.85 -16.55
C GLN A 136 15.84 1.75 -15.76
N VAL A 137 16.23 2.04 -14.51
CA VAL A 137 16.76 1.07 -13.53
C VAL A 137 16.22 1.39 -12.14
N PHE A 138 16.19 0.40 -11.26
CA PHE A 138 15.79 0.54 -9.86
C PHE A 138 16.71 1.53 -9.15
N SER A 139 16.13 2.56 -8.55
CA SER A 139 16.86 3.55 -7.77
C SER A 139 16.29 3.58 -6.35
N GLN A 140 17.13 3.30 -5.35
CA GLN A 140 16.82 3.64 -3.97
C GLN A 140 16.95 5.16 -3.86
N VAL A 141 15.82 5.82 -3.66
CA VAL A 141 15.63 7.27 -3.63
C VAL A 141 16.88 8.02 -3.13
N THR A 142 17.68 8.54 -4.06
CA THR A 142 18.46 9.74 -3.82
C THR A 142 17.90 10.77 -4.78
N SER A 143 17.08 11.65 -4.23
CA SER A 143 16.43 12.72 -4.98
C SER A 143 17.47 13.60 -5.66
N THR A 144 17.48 13.64 -6.99
CA THR A 144 17.98 14.81 -7.73
C THR A 144 17.14 15.01 -9.00
N PRO A 145 16.70 16.24 -9.32
CA PRO A 145 15.49 16.46 -10.11
C PRO A 145 15.80 16.87 -11.56
N THR A 146 15.09 16.28 -12.52
CA THR A 146 14.66 16.86 -13.81
C THR A 146 13.59 15.90 -14.35
N VAL A 147 12.30 16.24 -14.48
CA VAL A 147 11.65 16.77 -15.69
C VAL A 147 10.38 17.55 -15.30
N ILE A 148 10.31 18.81 -15.70
CA ILE A 148 9.47 19.90 -15.15
C ILE A 148 7.93 19.77 -15.35
N PRO A 149 7.36 19.05 -16.33
CA PRO A 149 5.89 18.93 -16.46
C PRO A 149 5.20 18.03 -15.43
N GLN A 150 5.81 16.89 -15.05
CA GLN A 150 5.18 15.92 -14.15
C GLN A 150 5.05 16.47 -12.71
N GLN A 151 6.07 17.16 -12.20
CA GLN A 151 6.02 17.81 -10.89
C GLN A 151 4.94 18.90 -10.79
N GLN A 152 4.68 19.64 -11.89
CA GLN A 152 3.64 20.66 -11.89
C GLN A 152 2.24 20.04 -11.87
N ILE A 153 2.03 18.95 -12.61
CA ILE A 153 0.77 18.21 -12.61
C ILE A 153 0.55 17.53 -11.26
N GLU A 154 1.58 16.91 -10.67
CA GLU A 154 1.51 16.32 -9.33
C GLU A 154 1.21 17.35 -8.25
N LYS A 155 1.85 18.53 -8.29
CA LYS A 155 1.50 19.65 -7.38
C LYS A 155 0.05 20.11 -7.54
N LYS A 156 -0.48 20.15 -8.77
CA LYS A 156 -1.90 20.48 -9.02
C LYS A 156 -2.83 19.39 -8.47
N ILE A 157 -2.48 18.12 -8.66
CA ILE A 157 -3.24 16.99 -8.11
C ILE A 157 -3.23 17.05 -6.57
N GLU A 158 -2.07 17.27 -5.95
CA GLU A 158 -1.97 17.44 -4.49
C GLU A 158 -2.81 18.62 -3.97
N ALA A 159 -2.82 19.74 -4.68
CA ALA A 159 -3.65 20.88 -4.32
C ALA A 159 -5.14 20.54 -4.37
N GLU A 160 -5.60 19.81 -5.39
CA GLU A 160 -6.98 19.34 -5.51
C GLU A 160 -7.34 18.27 -4.47
N LEU A 161 -6.38 17.40 -4.10
CA LEU A 161 -6.56 16.40 -3.03
C LEU A 161 -6.70 17.06 -1.64
N ARG A 162 -6.12 18.26 -1.43
CA ARG A 162 -6.29 19.04 -0.20
C ARG A 162 -7.61 19.83 -0.14
N SER A 163 -8.34 19.94 -1.26
CA SER A 163 -9.63 20.64 -1.32
C SER A 163 -10.74 19.73 -0.80
N GLU A 164 -11.65 20.27 0.03
CA GLU A 164 -12.83 19.53 0.48
C GLU A 164 -13.82 19.33 -0.68
N ILE A 165 -14.09 18.06 -1.00
CA ILE A 165 -15.12 17.65 -1.95
C ILE A 165 -16.40 17.36 -1.14
N PRO A 166 -17.57 17.88 -1.54
CA PRO A 166 -18.82 17.58 -0.86
C PRO A 166 -19.08 16.07 -0.73
N LYS A 167 -19.70 15.66 0.39
CA LYS A 167 -20.01 14.25 0.64
C LYS A 167 -20.94 13.69 -0.43
N GLY A 168 -20.58 12.53 -0.99
CA GLY A 168 -21.35 11.88 -2.06
C GLY A 168 -21.01 12.38 -3.47
N GLU A 169 -20.07 13.32 -3.60
CA GLU A 169 -19.55 13.77 -4.89
C GLU A 169 -18.14 13.24 -5.15
N ALA A 170 -17.77 13.18 -6.43
CA ALA A 170 -16.42 12.91 -6.91
C ALA A 170 -16.03 13.98 -7.93
N LYS A 171 -14.72 14.11 -8.17
CA LYS A 171 -14.18 15.11 -9.09
C LYS A 171 -13.27 14.41 -10.11
N LEU A 172 -13.53 14.63 -11.40
CA LEU A 172 -12.67 14.21 -12.50
C LEU A 172 -11.77 15.39 -12.88
N LEU A 173 -10.48 15.23 -12.71
CA LEU A 173 -9.44 16.14 -13.18
C LEU A 173 -8.93 15.64 -14.52
N ILE A 174 -8.86 16.52 -15.50
CA ILE A 174 -8.34 16.27 -16.84
C ILE A 174 -7.20 17.24 -17.03
N PHE A 175 -6.01 16.75 -17.32
CA PHE A 175 -4.80 17.52 -17.60
C PHE A 175 -4.40 17.26 -19.04
N SER A 176 -4.21 18.33 -19.80
CA SER A 176 -3.81 18.23 -21.20
C SER A 176 -3.21 19.56 -21.66
N ASP A 177 -2.37 19.50 -22.67
CA ASP A 177 -1.89 20.64 -23.45
C ASP A 177 -2.61 20.77 -24.80
N THR A 178 -3.62 19.92 -25.05
CA THR A 178 -4.31 19.82 -26.34
C THR A 178 -5.83 19.75 -26.21
N LYS A 179 -6.52 19.64 -27.36
CA LYS A 179 -7.97 19.50 -27.42
C LYS A 179 -8.37 18.05 -27.17
N TRP A 180 -9.41 17.86 -26.39
CA TRP A 180 -9.92 16.54 -26.05
C TRP A 180 -11.46 16.54 -26.05
N SER A 181 -12.02 15.36 -26.27
CA SER A 181 -13.45 15.07 -26.17
C SER A 181 -13.66 13.78 -25.41
N GLY A 182 -14.79 13.64 -24.74
CA GLY A 182 -15.09 12.43 -24.02
C GLY A 182 -16.51 12.35 -23.54
N ALA A 183 -16.79 11.25 -22.86
CA ALA A 183 -18.04 10.96 -22.20
C ALA A 183 -17.80 10.72 -20.72
N LEU A 184 -18.76 11.13 -19.90
CA LEU A 184 -18.81 10.84 -18.48
C LEU A 184 -20.20 10.26 -18.18
N ASP A 185 -20.24 9.20 -17.37
CA ASP A 185 -21.45 8.63 -16.79
C ASP A 185 -21.25 8.44 -15.29
N SER A 186 -22.33 8.59 -14.52
CA SER A 186 -22.28 8.39 -13.07
C SER A 186 -23.63 7.98 -12.51
N THR A 187 -23.67 7.63 -11.23
CA THR A 187 -24.95 7.38 -10.53
C THR A 187 -25.98 8.51 -10.61
N SER A 188 -25.53 9.75 -10.84
CA SER A 188 -26.39 10.92 -10.89
C SER A 188 -26.90 11.25 -12.29
N PHE A 189 -26.33 10.67 -13.35
CA PHE A 189 -26.75 10.89 -14.73
C PHE A 189 -26.29 9.76 -15.66
N ASP A 190 -27.13 9.40 -16.63
CA ASP A 190 -26.85 8.28 -17.52
C ASP A 190 -25.68 8.54 -18.48
N TYR A 191 -25.54 9.75 -19.03
CA TYR A 191 -24.48 10.09 -19.98
C TYR A 191 -24.40 11.59 -20.25
N ILE A 192 -23.20 12.17 -20.24
CA ILE A 192 -22.92 13.52 -20.73
C ILE A 192 -21.68 13.55 -21.65
N GLU A 193 -21.74 14.37 -22.69
CA GLU A 193 -20.58 14.66 -23.53
C GLU A 193 -19.79 15.84 -22.98
N ILE A 194 -18.47 15.70 -22.93
CA ILE A 194 -17.56 16.70 -22.41
C ILE A 194 -16.46 16.98 -23.43
N VAL A 195 -16.29 18.25 -23.74
CA VAL A 195 -15.25 18.73 -24.68
C VAL A 195 -14.44 19.83 -24.01
N GLY A 196 -13.15 19.87 -24.24
CA GLY A 196 -12.28 20.85 -23.62
C GLY A 196 -10.99 21.09 -24.38
N GLN A 197 -10.32 22.17 -23.98
CA GLN A 197 -8.98 22.51 -24.42
C GLN A 197 -8.17 22.82 -23.15
N ASN A 198 -7.07 22.10 -22.97
CA ASN A 198 -6.24 22.12 -21.77
C ASN A 198 -6.89 21.49 -20.52
N ASP A 199 -6.34 21.80 -19.34
CA ASP A 199 -6.78 21.30 -18.04
C ASP A 199 -8.26 21.66 -17.73
N ARG A 200 -9.00 20.72 -17.13
CA ARG A 200 -10.39 20.92 -16.66
C ARG A 200 -10.70 20.04 -15.47
N SER A 201 -11.52 20.54 -14.55
CA SER A 201 -12.10 19.77 -13.45
C SER A 201 -13.62 19.67 -13.60
N ILE A 202 -14.19 18.51 -13.33
CA ILE A 202 -15.64 18.26 -13.38
C ILE A 202 -16.05 17.58 -12.09
N VAL A 203 -17.03 18.14 -11.38
CA VAL A 203 -17.61 17.55 -10.17
C VAL A 203 -18.90 16.82 -10.56
N PHE A 204 -19.11 15.61 -10.03
CA PHE A 204 -20.27 14.77 -10.34
C PHE A 204 -20.73 13.98 -9.11
N GLY A 205 -22.01 13.63 -9.07
CA GLY A 205 -22.59 12.80 -8.02
C GLY A 205 -22.11 11.34 -8.14
N CYS A 206 -21.63 10.79 -7.04
CA CYS A 206 -21.01 9.47 -6.95
C CYS A 206 -21.34 8.87 -5.57
N GLU A 207 -22.63 8.73 -5.27
CA GLU A 207 -23.11 8.29 -3.95
C GLU A 207 -23.24 6.76 -3.90
N SER A 208 -22.60 6.16 -2.90
CA SER A 208 -22.67 4.73 -2.60
C SER A 208 -23.47 4.54 -1.31
N SER A 209 -24.56 3.79 -1.38
CA SER A 209 -25.42 3.44 -0.24
C SER A 209 -25.36 1.93 0.05
N PRO A 210 -25.73 1.45 1.26
CA PRO A 210 -25.77 0.01 1.57
C PRO A 210 -26.68 -0.82 0.66
N LEU A 211 -27.62 -0.16 -0.03
CA LEU A 211 -28.61 -0.80 -0.90
C LEU A 211 -28.29 -0.62 -2.41
N ARG A 212 -27.44 0.36 -2.76
CA ARG A 212 -27.11 0.69 -4.15
C ARG A 212 -25.65 1.14 -4.23
N GLU A 213 -24.85 0.36 -4.94
CA GLU A 213 -23.46 0.72 -5.23
C GLU A 213 -23.40 1.93 -6.16
N GLY A 214 -22.57 2.90 -5.79
CA GLY A 214 -22.25 4.01 -6.66
C GLY A 214 -21.23 3.61 -7.71
N PHE A 215 -21.32 4.15 -8.92
CA PHE A 215 -20.33 3.97 -9.99
C PHE A 215 -20.14 5.26 -10.79
N PHE A 216 -19.00 5.33 -11.46
CA PHE A 216 -18.74 6.29 -12.53
C PHE A 216 -17.89 5.68 -13.63
N GLY A 217 -18.03 6.22 -14.84
CA GLY A 217 -17.20 5.90 -15.98
C GLY A 217 -16.82 7.17 -16.73
N ALA A 218 -15.60 7.23 -17.23
CA ALA A 218 -15.15 8.31 -18.07
C ALA A 218 -14.31 7.77 -19.22
N LYS A 219 -14.66 8.18 -20.45
CA LYS A 219 -13.88 7.89 -21.66
C LYS A 219 -13.44 9.21 -22.27
N ILE A 220 -12.15 9.53 -22.21
CA ILE A 220 -11.60 10.78 -22.75
C ILE A 220 -10.58 10.47 -23.85
N GLN A 221 -10.66 11.19 -24.96
CA GLN A 221 -9.81 11.01 -26.13
C GLN A 221 -9.16 12.33 -26.57
N LYS A 222 -7.89 12.26 -26.97
CA LYS A 222 -7.20 13.35 -27.67
C LYS A 222 -7.77 13.55 -29.07
N ILE A 223 -8.07 14.79 -29.43
CA ILE A 223 -8.48 15.17 -30.80
C ILE A 223 -7.24 15.47 -31.66
N THR A 224 -6.06 15.64 -31.04
CA THR A 224 -4.79 15.97 -31.71
C THR A 224 -3.83 14.78 -31.76
N LYS A 225 -2.90 14.84 -32.73
CA LYS A 225 -1.82 13.84 -32.89
C LYS A 225 -0.82 13.93 -31.73
N ASP A 226 -0.35 15.13 -31.46
CA ASP A 226 0.65 15.40 -30.43
C ASP A 226 -0.01 15.82 -29.11
N GLY A 227 0.79 15.94 -28.04
CA GLY A 227 0.35 16.34 -26.71
C GLY A 227 0.10 15.18 -25.75
N TYR A 228 -0.19 15.51 -24.50
CA TYR A 228 -0.50 14.52 -23.46
C TYR A 228 -1.95 14.67 -22.99
N LEU A 229 -2.47 13.57 -22.47
CA LEU A 229 -3.74 13.54 -21.75
C LEU A 229 -3.52 12.72 -20.49
N LYS A 230 -3.82 13.31 -19.33
CA LYS A 230 -3.84 12.61 -18.04
C LYS A 230 -5.17 12.90 -17.38
N ILE A 231 -5.88 11.87 -16.95
CA ILE A 231 -7.10 12.02 -16.18
C ILE A 231 -6.93 11.41 -14.80
N VAL A 232 -7.51 12.04 -13.80
CA VAL A 232 -7.46 11.61 -12.41
C VAL A 232 -8.84 11.79 -11.82
N ALA A 233 -9.51 10.70 -11.49
CA ALA A 233 -10.73 10.72 -10.71
C ALA A 233 -10.36 10.72 -9.22
N ILE A 234 -10.85 11.71 -8.49
CA ILE A 234 -10.65 11.83 -7.04
C ILE A 234 -12.00 11.78 -6.33
N GLN A 235 -12.03 11.09 -5.20
CA GLN A 235 -13.17 11.05 -4.30
C GLN A 235 -12.64 10.92 -2.87
N ASN A 236 -13.24 11.66 -1.92
CA ASN A 236 -12.81 11.63 -0.51
C ASN A 236 -11.29 11.85 -0.34
N GLN A 237 -10.71 12.83 -1.04
CA GLN A 237 -9.28 13.18 -0.99
C GLN A 237 -8.33 12.04 -1.41
N LYS A 238 -8.84 11.02 -2.12
CA LYS A 238 -8.06 9.91 -2.66
C LYS A 238 -8.23 9.82 -4.17
N ILE A 239 -7.17 9.41 -4.86
CA ILE A 239 -7.21 9.04 -6.28
C ILE A 239 -7.91 7.68 -6.40
N MET A 240 -9.03 7.66 -7.10
CA MET A 240 -9.84 6.48 -7.37
C MET A 240 -9.37 5.72 -8.60
N ALA A 241 -9.15 6.47 -9.67
CA ALA A 241 -8.58 5.98 -10.91
C ALA A 241 -7.78 7.09 -11.54
N GLN A 242 -6.74 6.71 -12.26
CA GLN A 242 -6.00 7.62 -13.11
C GLN A 242 -5.59 6.90 -14.38
N GLY A 243 -5.44 7.65 -15.45
CA GLY A 243 -4.84 7.18 -16.67
C GLY A 243 -4.08 8.30 -17.33
N SER A 244 -3.09 7.95 -18.13
CA SER A 244 -2.35 8.90 -18.94
C SER A 244 -2.03 8.27 -20.28
N THR A 245 -2.08 9.08 -21.33
CA THR A 245 -1.67 8.67 -22.67
C THR A 245 -0.98 9.83 -23.39
N GLU A 246 0.10 9.49 -24.06
CA GLU A 246 0.79 10.37 -25.01
C GLU A 246 0.62 9.88 -26.45
N ALA A 247 -0.09 8.75 -26.64
CA ALA A 247 -0.32 8.15 -27.95
C ALA A 247 -1.09 9.10 -28.89
N GLN A 248 -0.89 8.93 -30.19
CA GLN A 248 -1.61 9.69 -31.21
C GLN A 248 -3.11 9.39 -31.13
N PHE A 249 -3.93 10.44 -30.95
CA PHE A 249 -5.37 10.30 -30.70
C PHE A 249 -5.72 9.34 -29.54
N GLY A 250 -4.81 9.21 -28.58
CA GLY A 250 -4.93 8.28 -27.47
C GLY A 250 -6.22 8.49 -26.69
N GLU A 251 -6.83 7.37 -26.29
CA GLU A 251 -8.00 7.32 -25.42
C GLU A 251 -7.65 6.77 -24.05
N ILE A 252 -8.36 7.24 -23.03
CA ILE A 252 -8.30 6.73 -21.67
C ILE A 252 -9.73 6.39 -21.25
N LEU A 253 -9.91 5.17 -20.77
CA LEU A 253 -11.14 4.69 -20.16
C LEU A 253 -10.86 4.40 -18.69
N ILE A 254 -11.63 5.02 -17.80
CA ILE A 254 -11.67 4.68 -16.38
C ILE A 254 -13.10 4.33 -16.01
N GLN A 255 -13.27 3.26 -15.26
CA GLN A 255 -14.57 2.85 -14.76
C GLN A 255 -14.36 2.24 -13.38
N GLU A 256 -14.94 2.85 -12.36
CA GLU A 256 -14.75 2.43 -10.97
C GLU A 256 -16.05 2.54 -10.17
N LYS A 257 -16.08 1.81 -9.05
CA LYS A 257 -17.13 1.97 -8.05
C LYS A 257 -16.80 3.17 -7.15
N CYS A 258 -17.82 3.96 -6.83
CA CYS A 258 -17.70 5.04 -5.87
C CYS A 258 -17.40 4.46 -4.48
N VAL A 259 -16.51 5.09 -3.73
CA VAL A 259 -16.27 4.75 -2.33
C VAL A 259 -17.54 5.07 -1.56
N SER A 260 -18.06 4.08 -0.84
CA SER A 260 -19.05 4.28 0.22
C SER A 260 -18.64 5.48 1.07
N SER A 261 -19.60 6.29 1.51
CA SER A 261 -19.34 7.47 2.36
C SER A 261 -18.61 7.14 3.69
N SER A 262 -18.31 5.87 3.94
CA SER A 262 -17.20 5.36 4.75
C SER A 262 -15.85 5.53 4.03
N GLY A 263 -15.41 6.78 3.89
CA GLY A 263 -14.22 7.17 3.14
C GLY A 263 -12.90 6.52 3.59
N THR A 264 -12.02 6.21 2.62
CA THR A 264 -10.62 5.86 2.91
C THR A 264 -9.76 7.12 2.96
N GLY A 265 -9.81 7.78 4.12
CA GLY A 265 -8.78 8.69 4.63
C GLY A 265 -8.50 8.48 6.12
N GLY A 266 -9.27 7.62 6.79
CA GLY A 266 -8.98 7.11 8.12
C GLY A 266 -9.52 5.71 8.16
N GLY A 267 -8.65 4.73 8.34
CA GLY A 267 -9.13 3.37 8.57
C GLY A 267 -10.15 3.40 9.71
N GLY A 268 -11.35 2.88 9.45
CA GLY A 268 -12.42 2.89 10.44
C GLY A 268 -12.07 1.97 11.60
N CYS A 269 -12.48 2.34 12.82
CA CYS A 269 -12.36 1.45 13.97
C CYS A 269 -13.41 0.32 13.89
N LEU A 270 -13.32 -0.58 12.90
CA LEU A 270 -14.33 -1.59 12.54
C LEU A 270 -14.84 -2.40 13.74
N ILE A 271 -13.93 -2.90 14.57
CA ILE A 271 -14.25 -3.63 15.81
C ILE A 271 -15.01 -2.72 16.77
N ALA A 272 -14.48 -1.54 17.08
CA ALA A 272 -15.14 -0.61 18.01
C ALA A 272 -16.52 -0.15 17.49
N THR A 273 -16.66 0.07 16.18
CA THR A 273 -17.93 0.39 15.52
C THR A 273 -18.93 -0.76 15.70
N ALA A 274 -18.52 -2.02 15.51
CA ALA A 274 -19.38 -3.18 15.74
C ALA A 274 -19.75 -3.33 17.23
N THR A 275 -18.80 -3.10 18.13
CA THR A 275 -18.97 -3.18 19.58
C THR A 275 -19.93 -2.10 20.12
N PHE A 276 -19.75 -0.84 19.73
CA PHE A 276 -20.52 0.31 20.23
C PHE A 276 -21.72 0.65 19.35
N GLY A 277 -21.87 -0.01 18.20
CA GLY A 277 -23.05 0.03 17.34
C GLY A 277 -23.12 1.21 16.38
N SER A 278 -22.15 2.13 16.40
CA SER A 278 -22.13 3.27 15.48
C SER A 278 -20.72 3.84 15.31
N GLU A 279 -20.41 4.32 14.09
CA GLU A 279 -19.17 5.06 13.82
C GLU A 279 -19.15 6.44 14.51
N ILE A 280 -20.34 6.97 14.87
CA ILE A 280 -20.50 8.23 15.62
C ILE A 280 -20.73 8.00 17.12
N ALA A 281 -20.54 6.77 17.60
CA ALA A 281 -20.60 6.50 19.03
C ALA A 281 -19.48 7.28 19.76
N PRO A 282 -19.72 7.85 20.95
CA PRO A 282 -18.73 8.66 21.68
C PRO A 282 -17.38 7.96 21.86
N GLN A 283 -17.39 6.64 22.10
CA GLN A 283 -16.19 5.83 22.27
C GLN A 283 -15.38 5.70 20.97
N VAL A 284 -16.06 5.58 19.84
CA VAL A 284 -15.42 5.47 18.52
C VAL A 284 -14.89 6.82 18.07
N GLN A 285 -15.63 7.90 18.33
CA GLN A 285 -15.18 9.27 18.07
C GLN A 285 -13.97 9.62 18.92
N PHE A 286 -13.95 9.27 20.21
CA PHE A 286 -12.79 9.42 21.07
C PHE A 286 -11.53 8.78 20.47
N LEU A 287 -11.63 7.53 19.98
CA LEU A 287 -10.51 6.85 19.33
C LEU A 287 -10.02 7.57 18.06
N ARG A 288 -10.95 8.13 17.28
CA ARG A 288 -10.63 8.89 16.06
C ARG A 288 -9.93 10.19 16.39
N GLU A 289 -10.46 10.96 17.34
CA GLU A 289 -9.85 12.21 17.79
C GLU A 289 -8.46 11.98 18.37
N LEU A 290 -8.28 10.96 19.21
CA LEU A 290 -6.96 10.61 19.75
C LEU A 290 -5.98 10.24 18.63
N ARG A 291 -6.41 9.42 17.67
CA ARG A 291 -5.58 9.07 16.52
C ARG A 291 -5.21 10.31 15.71
N ASP A 292 -6.19 11.10 15.30
CA ASP A 292 -6.04 12.18 14.32
C ASP A 292 -5.36 13.42 14.92
N ASN A 293 -5.71 13.77 16.16
CA ASN A 293 -5.24 15.00 16.80
C ASN A 293 -4.06 14.81 17.75
N THR A 294 -3.75 13.57 18.16
CA THR A 294 -2.63 13.30 19.08
C THR A 294 -1.58 12.41 18.42
N VAL A 295 -1.95 11.20 17.99
CA VAL A 295 -0.99 10.21 17.52
C VAL A 295 -0.38 10.59 16.17
N LEU A 296 -1.22 10.93 15.18
CA LEU A 296 -0.77 11.26 13.82
C LEU A 296 -0.07 12.62 13.70
N GLN A 297 -0.13 13.46 14.73
CA GLN A 297 0.59 14.73 14.78
C GLN A 297 2.09 14.56 15.05
N THR A 298 2.55 13.33 15.32
CA THR A 298 3.95 13.02 15.62
C THR A 298 4.51 12.02 14.62
N GLU A 299 5.81 12.10 14.31
CA GLU A 299 6.46 11.17 13.39
C GLU A 299 6.43 9.73 13.94
N SER A 300 6.74 9.57 15.23
CA SER A 300 6.72 8.28 15.93
C SER A 300 5.32 7.65 15.97
N GLY A 301 4.28 8.45 16.22
CA GLY A 301 2.89 7.99 16.21
C GLY A 301 2.40 7.62 14.81
N SER A 302 2.78 8.38 13.78
CA SER A 302 2.46 8.06 12.38
C SER A 302 3.11 6.76 11.91
N ALA A 303 4.38 6.54 12.26
CA ALA A 303 5.10 5.30 11.98
C ALA A 303 4.44 4.09 12.69
N PHE A 304 4.10 4.25 13.98
CA PHE A 304 3.34 3.23 14.73
C PHE A 304 2.00 2.91 14.06
N MET A 305 1.23 3.95 13.70
CA MET A 305 -0.09 3.77 13.09
C MET A 305 -0.03 3.09 11.73
N THR A 306 1.06 3.26 10.98
CA THR A 306 1.26 2.54 9.70
C THR A 306 1.35 1.04 9.92
N GLY A 307 2.20 0.59 10.85
CA GLY A 307 2.32 -0.83 11.19
C GLY A 307 1.07 -1.38 11.88
N PHE A 308 0.50 -0.62 12.82
CA PHE A 308 -0.74 -0.97 13.51
C PHE A 308 -1.90 -1.16 12.51
N ASN A 309 -2.07 -0.25 11.55
CA ASN A 309 -3.15 -0.34 10.56
C ASN A 309 -3.01 -1.60 9.71
N GLN A 310 -1.81 -1.92 9.23
CA GLN A 310 -1.57 -3.13 8.44
C GLN A 310 -1.98 -4.38 9.21
N PHE A 311 -1.61 -4.46 10.49
CA PHE A 311 -1.99 -5.57 11.35
C PHE A 311 -3.49 -5.57 11.67
N TYR A 312 -4.04 -4.44 12.12
CA TYR A 312 -5.44 -4.28 12.52
C TYR A 312 -6.42 -4.60 11.40
N TYR A 313 -6.20 -4.10 10.18
CA TYR A 313 -7.08 -4.36 9.04
C TYR A 313 -6.95 -5.77 8.47
N SER A 314 -5.90 -6.52 8.83
CA SER A 314 -5.77 -7.92 8.40
C SER A 314 -6.80 -8.86 9.04
N PHE A 315 -7.33 -8.51 10.23
CA PHE A 315 -8.27 -9.36 10.97
C PHE A 315 -9.57 -8.65 11.40
N SER A 316 -9.56 -7.32 11.53
CA SER A 316 -10.71 -6.57 12.05
C SER A 316 -12.02 -6.73 11.26
N PRO A 317 -12.06 -6.92 9.93
CA PRO A 317 -13.31 -7.17 9.22
C PRO A 317 -14.01 -8.44 9.70
N VAL A 318 -13.25 -9.53 9.82
CA VAL A 318 -13.77 -10.85 10.23
C VAL A 318 -14.30 -10.80 11.66
N VAL A 319 -13.59 -10.10 12.56
CA VAL A 319 -14.04 -9.92 13.95
C VAL A 319 -15.31 -9.07 14.03
N ALA A 320 -15.35 -7.96 13.29
CA ALA A 320 -16.50 -7.07 13.28
C ALA A 320 -17.76 -7.74 12.72
N ASP A 321 -17.61 -8.58 11.69
CA ASP A 321 -18.72 -9.38 11.16
C ASP A 321 -19.22 -10.39 12.21
N TYR A 322 -18.30 -11.07 12.90
CA TYR A 322 -18.64 -12.01 13.97
C TYR A 322 -19.32 -11.34 15.18
N GLU A 323 -18.96 -10.10 15.52
CA GLU A 323 -19.66 -9.30 16.53
C GLU A 323 -21.12 -8.99 16.16
N ARG A 324 -21.40 -8.77 14.88
CA ARG A 324 -22.78 -8.52 14.40
C ARG A 324 -23.65 -9.77 14.48
N GLU A 325 -23.06 -10.93 14.25
CA GLU A 325 -23.75 -12.22 14.29
C GLU A 325 -23.96 -12.74 15.72
N ASN A 326 -23.06 -12.39 16.66
CA ASN A 326 -23.08 -12.93 18.02
C ASN A 326 -23.10 -11.83 19.11
N PRO A 327 -24.29 -11.53 19.67
CA PRO A 327 -24.44 -10.52 20.74
C PRO A 327 -23.64 -10.81 22.00
N ALA A 328 -23.42 -12.09 22.35
CA ALA A 328 -22.64 -12.45 23.54
C ALA A 328 -21.14 -12.19 23.32
N PHE A 329 -20.65 -12.45 22.10
CA PHE A 329 -19.28 -12.11 21.72
C PHE A 329 -19.06 -10.60 21.71
N LYS A 330 -20.01 -9.83 21.17
CA LYS A 330 -19.99 -8.36 21.21
C LYS A 330 -19.84 -7.81 22.63
N GLU A 331 -20.59 -8.32 23.60
CA GLU A 331 -20.45 -7.89 25.01
C GLU A 331 -19.09 -8.30 25.61
N ALA A 332 -18.54 -9.46 25.24
CA ALA A 332 -17.19 -9.83 25.65
C ALA A 332 -16.12 -8.89 25.05
N VAL A 333 -16.24 -8.51 23.78
CA VAL A 333 -15.37 -7.52 23.14
C VAL A 333 -15.50 -6.16 23.84
N LYS A 334 -16.72 -5.73 24.18
CA LYS A 334 -16.99 -4.49 24.92
C LYS A 334 -16.32 -4.45 26.30
N ILE A 335 -16.45 -5.53 27.07
CA ILE A 335 -15.77 -5.67 28.37
C ILE A 335 -14.25 -5.61 28.17
N THR A 336 -13.74 -6.23 27.12
CA THR A 336 -12.31 -6.23 26.80
C THR A 336 -11.82 -4.86 26.34
N LEU A 337 -12.59 -4.09 25.57
CA LEU A 337 -12.17 -2.77 25.08
C LEU A 337 -12.26 -1.67 26.14
N THR A 338 -13.11 -1.82 27.15
CA THR A 338 -13.37 -0.76 28.13
C THR A 338 -12.11 -0.34 28.90
N PRO A 339 -11.29 -1.27 29.47
CA PRO A 339 -10.03 -0.90 30.13
C PRO A 339 -9.04 -0.21 29.20
N LEU A 340 -8.98 -0.64 27.93
CA LEU A 340 -8.13 -0.01 26.91
C LEU A 340 -8.55 1.43 26.68
N LEU A 341 -9.84 1.69 26.45
CA LEU A 341 -10.37 3.04 26.27
C LEU A 341 -10.05 3.93 27.48
N THR A 342 -10.23 3.42 28.70
CA THR A 342 -9.91 4.18 29.92
C THR A 342 -8.42 4.48 30.08
N SER A 343 -7.54 3.60 29.61
CA SER A 343 -6.09 3.88 29.66
C SER A 343 -5.68 4.91 28.61
N LEU A 344 -6.36 4.94 27.46
CA LEU A 344 -6.07 5.86 26.36
C LEU A 344 -6.50 7.29 26.69
N THR A 345 -7.48 7.51 27.57
CA THR A 345 -7.84 8.87 28.00
C THR A 345 -6.69 9.58 28.71
N LEU A 346 -5.73 8.83 29.29
CA LEU A 346 -4.52 9.41 29.88
C LEU A 346 -3.69 10.20 28.85
N LEU A 347 -3.71 9.80 27.58
CA LEU A 347 -3.00 10.52 26.50
C LEU A 347 -3.69 11.82 26.12
N GLN A 348 -4.99 11.98 26.41
CA GLN A 348 -5.73 13.21 26.13
C GLN A 348 -5.53 14.27 27.23
N TYR A 349 -5.26 13.84 28.46
CA TYR A 349 -5.07 14.74 29.61
C TYR A 349 -3.64 15.28 29.74
N VAL A 350 -2.71 14.77 28.94
CA VAL A 350 -1.32 15.18 28.97
C VAL A 350 -1.02 15.97 27.71
N ASP A 351 -0.52 17.20 27.88
CA ASP A 351 -0.07 18.03 26.75
C ASP A 351 1.21 17.44 26.15
N ILE A 352 1.08 16.65 25.09
CA ILE A 352 2.20 16.06 24.35
C ILE A 352 2.73 17.11 23.39
N ASN A 353 3.82 17.78 23.77
CA ASN A 353 4.40 18.87 22.99
C ASN A 353 5.69 18.46 22.26
N SER A 354 6.18 17.22 22.48
CA SER A 354 7.39 16.70 21.86
C SER A 354 7.29 15.22 21.47
N GLU A 355 8.11 14.79 20.52
CA GLU A 355 8.19 13.37 20.10
C GLU A 355 8.61 12.43 21.22
N SER A 356 9.51 12.89 22.09
CA SER A 356 10.01 12.12 23.22
C SER A 356 8.91 11.84 24.26
N GLU A 357 8.00 12.79 24.46
CA GLU A 357 6.84 12.62 25.33
C GLU A 357 5.83 11.66 24.71
N MET A 358 5.54 11.76 23.40
CA MET A 358 4.64 10.82 22.71
C MET A 358 5.14 9.38 22.82
N LEU A 359 6.45 9.16 22.62
CA LEU A 359 7.07 7.85 22.79
C LEU A 359 6.98 7.37 24.25
N GLY A 360 7.32 8.21 25.22
CA GLY A 360 7.27 7.86 26.64
C GLY A 360 5.87 7.49 27.12
N TYR A 361 4.87 8.34 26.85
CA TYR A 361 3.49 8.10 27.23
C TYR A 361 2.87 6.96 26.42
N GLY A 362 3.17 6.85 25.13
CA GLY A 362 2.73 5.74 24.28
C GLY A 362 3.22 4.39 24.80
N ILE A 363 4.52 4.26 25.10
CA ILE A 363 5.09 3.06 25.72
C ILE A 363 4.46 2.80 27.09
N GLY A 364 4.26 3.85 27.90
CA GLY A 364 3.62 3.75 29.21
C GLY A 364 2.21 3.16 29.13
N VAL A 365 1.38 3.63 28.20
CA VAL A 365 0.03 3.11 27.99
C VAL A 365 0.04 1.66 27.49
N ILE A 366 0.96 1.31 26.59
CA ILE A 366 1.11 -0.08 26.13
C ILE A 366 1.46 -0.99 27.31
N LEU A 367 2.44 -0.61 28.14
CA LEU A 367 2.84 -1.37 29.32
C LEU A 367 1.71 -1.48 30.36
N LEU A 368 0.96 -0.40 30.56
CA LEU A 368 -0.22 -0.40 31.43
C LEU A 368 -1.27 -1.40 30.95
N ASN A 369 -1.58 -1.43 29.65
CA ASN A 369 -2.52 -2.39 29.08
C ASN A 369 -2.00 -3.82 29.21
N ILE A 370 -0.72 -4.08 28.94
CA ILE A 370 -0.12 -5.41 29.15
C ILE A 370 -0.27 -5.85 30.62
N GLY A 371 0.00 -4.94 31.56
CA GLY A 371 -0.20 -5.18 32.98
C GLY A 371 -1.65 -5.55 33.32
N MET A 372 -2.62 -4.81 32.80
CA MET A 372 -4.04 -5.05 33.04
C MET A 372 -4.56 -6.34 32.41
N TYR A 373 -4.19 -6.67 31.17
CA TYR A 373 -4.72 -7.85 30.47
C TYR A 373 -4.02 -9.16 30.84
N PHE A 374 -2.75 -9.11 31.26
CA PHE A 374 -1.97 -10.32 31.51
C PHE A 374 -1.58 -10.47 32.98
N VAL A 375 -1.02 -9.42 33.59
CA VAL A 375 -0.46 -9.52 34.96
C VAL A 375 -1.55 -9.59 36.01
N ALA A 376 -2.55 -8.71 35.96
CA ALA A 376 -3.63 -8.68 36.96
C ALA A 376 -4.45 -10.00 37.00
N PRO A 377 -4.88 -10.57 35.85
CA PRO A 377 -5.51 -11.89 35.84
C PRO A 377 -4.59 -13.00 36.34
N ALA A 378 -3.30 -13.00 35.98
CA ALA A 378 -2.35 -14.01 36.43
C ALA A 378 -2.16 -14.00 37.96
N VAL A 379 -2.00 -12.81 38.56
CA VAL A 379 -1.90 -12.66 40.02
C VAL A 379 -3.19 -13.11 40.71
N LEU A 380 -4.35 -12.73 40.17
CA LEU A 380 -5.64 -13.15 40.71
C LEU A 380 -5.78 -14.68 40.70
N ILE A 381 -5.40 -15.35 39.60
CA ILE A 381 -5.38 -16.81 39.51
C ILE A 381 -4.42 -17.42 40.53
N MET A 382 -3.22 -16.85 40.71
CA MET A 382 -2.24 -17.34 41.69
C MET A 382 -2.76 -17.21 43.13
N VAL A 383 -3.39 -16.08 43.47
CA VAL A 383 -3.96 -15.84 44.81
C VAL A 383 -5.13 -16.77 45.10
N VAL A 384 -6.04 -16.95 44.12
CA VAL A 384 -7.18 -17.87 44.26
C VAL A 384 -6.69 -19.31 44.43
N ARG A 385 -5.71 -19.74 43.63
CA ARG A 385 -5.06 -21.07 43.77
C ARG A 385 -4.33 -21.27 45.09
N LYS A 386 -3.94 -20.20 45.78
CA LYS A 386 -3.30 -20.27 47.10
C LYS A 386 -4.33 -20.32 48.24
N ARG A 387 -5.59 -19.95 47.97
CA ARG A 387 -6.70 -19.94 48.94
C ARG A 387 -7.58 -21.18 48.88
N ILE A 388 -7.63 -21.85 47.73
CA ILE A 388 -8.21 -23.19 47.53
C ILE A 388 -7.10 -24.20 47.76
#